data_AF-A0A952VNS6-F1
#
_entry.id   AF-A0A952VNS6-F1
#
_cell.length_a   1.000
_cell.length_b   1.000
_cell.length_c   1.000
_cell.angle_alpha   90.00
_cell.angle_beta   90.00
_cell.angle_gamma   90.00
#
_symmetry.space_group_name_H-M   'P 1'
#
loop_
_entity.id
_entity.type
_entity.pdbx_description
1 polymer ?
#
loop_
_entity_poly.entity_id
_entity_poly.type
_entity_poly.pdbx_seq_one_letter_code
_entity_poly.pdbx_strand_id
1 'polypeptide(L)'
;MNAPTKTVPTSSTSHEVQHAVVEDKTSLRTLQARYKALSKQLAQLMPNQPYILVDTARNRLYVKRQDEIVLDAIASTGSGTILDKPGEGNNQWIFDTPRGEFLVQSKITNP
;
A
#
# COMPACT_ATOMS: atom_id res chain seq x y z
N MET A 1 -14.67 -63.33 40.65
CA MET A 1 -14.28 -63.07 39.24
C MET A 1 -15.09 -61.85 38.79
N ASN A 2 -14.73 -60.68 39.27
CA ASN A 2 -13.83 -59.67 38.68
C ASN A 2 -14.59 -58.73 37.73
N ALA A 3 -14.95 -57.56 38.27
CA ALA A 3 -15.30 -56.37 37.53
C ALA A 3 -14.11 -55.82 36.73
N PRO A 4 -14.37 -54.96 35.73
CA PRO A 4 -13.54 -53.79 35.53
C PRO A 4 -14.37 -52.49 35.43
N THR A 5 -14.23 -51.68 36.48
CA THR A 5 -13.96 -50.25 36.56
C THR A 5 -13.87 -49.41 35.27
N LYS A 6 -14.57 -48.24 35.32
CA LYS A 6 -14.31 -46.87 34.78
C LYS A 6 -13.35 -46.75 33.57
N THR A 7 -13.66 -45.93 32.55
CA THR A 7 -13.53 -44.47 32.66
C THR A 7 -14.22 -43.72 31.51
N VAL A 8 -14.92 -42.64 31.90
CA VAL A 8 -15.30 -41.51 31.03
C VAL A 8 -14.05 -40.66 30.79
N PRO A 9 -13.70 -40.25 29.56
CA PRO A 9 -12.78 -39.15 29.36
C PRO A 9 -13.57 -37.83 29.38
N THR A 10 -13.48 -37.18 30.53
CA THR A 10 -13.06 -35.79 30.70
C THR A 10 -13.64 -34.74 29.75
N SER A 11 -14.60 -33.99 30.29
CA SER A 11 -14.92 -32.62 29.93
C SER A 11 -13.69 -31.71 30.05
N SER A 12 -12.95 -31.49 28.96
CA SER A 12 -11.87 -30.47 28.92
C SER A 12 -11.65 -29.83 27.55
N THR A 13 -12.66 -29.78 26.67
CA THR A 13 -12.55 -29.15 25.33
C THR A 13 -13.06 -27.70 25.30
N SER A 14 -13.76 -27.25 26.34
CA SER A 14 -14.42 -25.94 26.33
C SER A 14 -13.47 -24.76 26.59
N HIS A 15 -12.32 -24.95 27.26
CA HIS A 15 -11.43 -23.85 27.61
C HIS A 15 -10.39 -23.51 26.54
N GLU A 16 -9.86 -24.48 25.78
CA GLU A 16 -8.83 -24.21 24.75
C GLU A 16 -9.39 -23.46 23.53
N VAL A 17 -10.61 -23.81 23.09
CA VAL A 17 -11.26 -23.15 21.94
C VAL A 17 -11.64 -21.70 22.29
N GLN A 18 -11.93 -21.40 23.56
CA GLN A 18 -12.29 -20.06 23.99
C GLN A 18 -11.09 -19.10 24.02
N HIS A 19 -9.89 -19.57 24.37
CA HIS A 19 -8.69 -18.73 24.37
C HIS A 19 -8.22 -18.35 22.96
N ALA A 20 -8.20 -19.29 22.01
CA ALA A 20 -7.74 -19.04 20.64
C ALA A 20 -8.63 -18.03 19.88
N VAL A 21 -9.95 -18.08 20.08
CA VAL A 21 -10.89 -17.14 19.43
C VAL A 21 -10.81 -15.72 20.03
N VAL A 22 -10.44 -15.61 21.31
CA VAL A 22 -10.27 -14.31 21.98
C VAL A 22 -8.96 -13.65 21.57
N GLU A 23 -7.88 -14.40 21.36
CA GLU A 23 -6.61 -13.90 20.82
C GLU A 23 -6.79 -13.34 19.40
N ASP A 24 -7.48 -14.07 18.52
CA ASP A 24 -7.75 -13.63 17.16
C ASP A 24 -8.57 -12.32 17.13
N LYS A 25 -9.65 -12.24 17.90
CA LYS A 25 -10.47 -11.01 18.02
C LYS A 25 -9.69 -9.82 18.59
N THR A 26 -8.80 -10.07 19.54
CA THR A 26 -7.95 -9.02 20.13
C THR A 26 -6.91 -8.54 19.13
N SER A 27 -6.34 -9.45 18.33
CA SER A 27 -5.39 -9.14 17.27
C SER A 27 -6.05 -8.32 16.15
N LEU A 28 -7.26 -8.69 15.72
CA LEU A 28 -8.03 -7.95 14.71
C LEU A 28 -8.38 -6.54 15.19
N ARG A 29 -8.84 -6.40 16.43
CA ARG A 29 -9.16 -5.09 17.01
C ARG A 29 -7.92 -4.19 17.07
N THR A 30 -6.77 -4.77 17.41
CA THR A 30 -5.49 -4.05 17.43
C THR A 30 -5.07 -3.59 16.03
N LEU A 31 -5.22 -4.47 15.03
CA LEU A 31 -4.90 -4.16 13.64
C LEU A 31 -5.82 -3.05 13.08
N GLN A 32 -7.12 -3.14 13.35
CA GLN A 32 -8.10 -2.11 12.96
C GLN A 32 -7.80 -0.76 13.60
N ALA A 33 -7.43 -0.74 14.89
CA ALA A 33 -7.03 0.49 15.58
C ALA A 33 -5.79 1.12 14.95
N ARG A 34 -4.78 0.30 14.62
CA ARG A 34 -3.57 0.75 13.91
C ARG A 34 -3.88 1.28 12.51
N TYR A 35 -4.69 0.55 11.74
CA TYR A 35 -5.13 0.99 10.42
C TYR A 35 -5.81 2.36 10.51
N LYS A 36 -6.78 2.51 11.41
CA LYS A 36 -7.50 3.79 11.58
C LYS A 36 -6.58 4.94 12.00
N ALA A 37 -5.63 4.69 12.89
CA ALA A 37 -4.65 5.69 13.30
C ALA A 37 -3.76 6.11 12.12
N LEU A 38 -3.24 5.13 11.37
CA LEU A 38 -2.37 5.38 10.22
C LEU A 38 -3.11 6.10 9.08
N SER A 39 -4.35 5.67 8.77
CA SER A 39 -5.20 6.34 7.80
C SER A 39 -5.47 7.80 8.18
N LYS A 40 -5.71 8.07 9.47
CA LYS A 40 -5.90 9.45 9.96
C LYS A 40 -4.64 10.30 9.80
N GLN A 41 -3.48 9.75 10.17
CA GLN A 41 -2.21 10.45 10.02
C GLN A 41 -1.91 10.74 8.55
N LEU A 42 -2.17 9.77 7.66
CA LEU A 42 -2.00 9.96 6.23
C LEU A 42 -2.92 11.05 5.69
N ALA A 43 -4.19 11.05 6.10
CA ALA A 43 -5.16 12.07 5.69
C ALA A 43 -4.75 13.49 6.11
N GLN A 44 -4.06 13.64 7.24
CA GLN A 44 -3.54 14.93 7.69
C GLN A 44 -2.34 15.44 6.88
N LEU A 45 -1.58 14.53 6.26
CA LEU A 45 -0.44 14.86 5.40
C LEU A 45 -0.85 15.07 3.95
N MET A 46 -2.06 14.67 3.55
CA MET A 46 -2.51 14.82 2.18
C MET A 46 -2.72 16.30 1.81
N PRO A 47 -2.29 16.71 0.60
CA PRO A 47 -2.56 18.05 0.10
C PRO A 47 -4.06 18.33 0.01
N ASN A 48 -4.47 19.52 0.46
CA ASN A 48 -5.85 19.99 0.30
C ASN A 48 -6.18 20.42 -1.13
N GLN A 49 -5.16 20.87 -1.88
CA GLN A 49 -5.31 21.25 -3.28
C GLN A 49 -5.22 20.02 -4.19
N PRO A 50 -5.85 20.04 -5.38
CA PRO A 50 -5.71 18.97 -6.35
C PRO A 50 -4.24 18.70 -6.68
N TYR A 51 -3.88 17.42 -6.72
CA TYR A 51 -2.51 16.99 -7.01
C TYR A 51 -2.50 15.80 -7.95
N ILE A 52 -1.37 15.62 -8.62
CA ILE A 52 -1.15 14.50 -9.55
C ILE A 52 -0.30 13.46 -8.82
N LEU A 53 -0.80 12.22 -8.75
CA LEU A 53 -0.06 11.07 -8.26
C LEU A 53 0.37 10.22 -9.44
N VAL A 54 1.68 10.06 -9.62
CA VAL A 54 2.25 9.17 -10.65
C VAL A 54 2.72 7.89 -9.97
N ASP A 55 2.00 6.79 -10.18
CA ASP A 55 2.40 5.47 -9.71
C ASP A 55 3.26 4.80 -10.79
N THR A 56 4.58 4.94 -10.63
CA THR A 56 5.57 4.36 -11.56
C THR A 56 5.64 2.85 -11.51
N ALA A 57 5.16 2.20 -10.43
CA ALA A 57 5.13 0.74 -10.33
C ALA A 57 3.93 0.15 -11.07
N ARG A 58 2.81 0.88 -11.15
CA ARG A 58 1.57 0.44 -11.81
C ARG A 58 1.33 1.09 -13.17
N ASN A 59 2.23 1.97 -13.63
CA ASN A 59 2.07 2.73 -14.86
C ASN A 59 0.73 3.47 -14.91
N ARG A 60 0.38 4.12 -13.80
CA ARG A 60 -0.90 4.84 -13.63
C ARG A 60 -0.67 6.27 -13.18
N LEU A 61 -1.55 7.15 -13.63
CA LEU A 61 -1.63 8.55 -13.24
C LEU A 61 -3.00 8.81 -12.65
N TYR A 62 -3.02 9.46 -11.49
CA TYR A 62 -4.24 9.90 -10.83
C TYR A 62 -4.22 11.40 -10.63
N VAL A 63 -5.36 12.05 -10.87
CA VAL A 63 -5.62 13.39 -10.34
C VAL A 63 -6.47 13.21 -9.11
N LYS A 64 -5.95 13.61 -7.95
CA LYS A 64 -6.61 13.44 -6.66
C LYS A 64 -6.96 14.77 -6.03
N ARG A 65 -8.05 14.80 -5.29
CA ARG A 65 -8.41 15.87 -4.36
C ARG A 65 -8.83 15.20 -3.05
N GLN A 66 -7.96 15.24 -2.05
CA GLN A 66 -8.14 14.47 -0.81
C GLN A 66 -8.38 12.97 -1.11
N ASP A 67 -9.54 12.44 -0.72
CA ASP A 67 -9.93 11.03 -0.95
C ASP A 67 -10.60 10.78 -2.31
N GLU A 68 -10.89 11.84 -3.07
CA GLU A 68 -11.53 11.74 -4.39
C GLU A 68 -10.50 11.53 -5.50
N ILE A 69 -10.77 10.59 -6.40
CA ILE A 69 -10.05 10.41 -7.67
C ILE A 69 -10.86 11.11 -8.76
N VAL A 70 -10.34 12.25 -9.24
CA VAL A 70 -10.93 13.06 -10.30
C VAL A 70 -10.61 12.47 -11.69
N LEU A 71 -9.43 11.86 -11.83
CA LEU A 71 -8.99 11.19 -13.06
C LEU A 71 -8.18 9.95 -12.69
N ASP A 72 -8.43 8.85 -13.41
CA ASP A 72 -7.60 7.65 -13.44
C ASP A 72 -7.20 7.39 -14.89
N ALA A 73 -5.90 7.35 -15.15
CA ALA A 73 -5.36 7.15 -16.48
C ALA A 73 -4.16 6.18 -16.45
N ILE A 74 -3.98 5.47 -17.57
CA ILE A 74 -2.73 4.75 -17.83
C ILE A 74 -1.67 5.77 -18.23
N ALA A 75 -0.44 5.58 -17.75
CA ALA A 75 0.69 6.44 -18.09
C ALA A 75 1.93 5.61 -18.39
N SER A 76 2.64 5.96 -19.45
CA SER A 76 4.00 5.45 -19.67
C SER A 76 4.95 6.17 -18.73
N THR A 77 5.76 5.42 -18.00
CA THR A 77 6.82 5.95 -17.15
C THR A 77 8.18 5.54 -17.71
N GLY A 78 9.26 6.11 -17.19
CA GLY A 78 10.61 5.76 -17.59
C GLY A 78 10.84 4.25 -17.49
N SER A 79 11.50 3.69 -18.50
CA SER A 79 11.79 2.26 -18.59
C SER A 79 12.94 1.81 -17.70
N GLY A 80 13.73 2.75 -17.16
CA GLY A 80 15.00 2.48 -16.50
C GLY A 80 16.11 2.02 -17.45
N THR A 81 15.87 2.10 -18.77
CA THR A 81 16.87 1.74 -19.77
C THR A 81 18.03 2.73 -19.71
N ILE A 82 19.24 2.20 -19.85
CA ILE A 82 20.46 2.99 -19.98
C ILE A 82 20.92 2.90 -21.44
N LEU A 83 21.11 4.05 -22.09
CA LEU A 83 21.65 4.13 -23.44
C LEU A 83 22.95 4.92 -23.43
N ASP A 84 23.93 4.47 -24.20
CA ASP A 84 25.14 5.24 -24.43
C ASP A 84 24.80 6.48 -25.26
N LYS A 85 25.24 7.64 -24.79
CA LYS A 85 25.05 8.89 -25.52
C LYS A 85 25.98 8.88 -26.74
N PRO A 86 25.47 9.04 -27.98
CA PRO A 86 26.33 9.16 -29.14
C PRO A 86 27.17 10.46 -29.07
N GLY A 87 28.49 10.34 -29.22
CA GLY A 87 29.47 11.44 -29.18
C GLY A 87 30.79 11.06 -28.46
N GLU A 88 31.73 12.00 -28.35
CA GLU A 88 32.96 11.82 -27.56
C GLU A 88 32.65 11.97 -26.05
N GLY A 89 32.75 10.86 -25.31
CA GLY A 89 32.67 10.81 -23.86
C GLY A 89 31.82 9.66 -23.33
N ASN A 90 32.20 9.11 -22.16
CA ASN A 90 31.50 8.00 -21.49
C ASN A 90 30.22 8.47 -20.76
N ASN A 91 29.38 9.28 -21.41
CA ASN A 91 28.11 9.72 -20.82
C ASN A 91 26.98 8.78 -21.21
N GLN A 92 26.10 8.49 -20.25
CA GLN A 92 24.94 7.62 -20.43
C GLN A 92 23.65 8.41 -20.23
N TRP A 93 22.60 8.03 -20.96
CA TRP A 93 21.22 8.45 -20.72
C TRP A 93 20.49 7.40 -19.91
N ILE A 94 19.86 7.83 -18.82
CA ILE A 94 19.00 6.98 -17.99
C ILE A 94 17.56 7.42 -18.20
N PHE A 95 16.71 6.51 -18.66
CA PHE A 95 15.30 6.77 -18.94
C PHE A 95 14.44 6.49 -17.71
N ASP A 96 14.64 7.28 -16.65
CA ASP A 96 13.87 7.17 -15.41
C ASP A 96 12.84 8.29 -15.26
N THR A 97 11.70 7.96 -14.64
CA THR A 97 10.81 8.99 -14.07
C THR A 97 11.31 9.31 -12.66
N PRO A 98 11.79 10.54 -12.40
CA PRO A 98 12.32 10.90 -11.09
C PRO A 98 11.23 10.81 -10.02
N ARG A 99 11.61 10.31 -8.83
CA ARG A 99 10.72 10.22 -7.68
C ARG A 99 10.87 11.45 -6.80
N GLY A 100 9.75 11.93 -6.25
CA GLY A 100 9.73 13.08 -5.36
C GLY A 100 8.46 13.90 -5.54
N GLU A 101 8.42 15.04 -4.84
CA GLU A 101 7.37 16.04 -4.99
C GLU A 101 7.82 17.13 -5.95
N PHE A 102 6.98 17.42 -6.95
CA PHE A 102 7.26 18.41 -7.97
C PHE A 102 6.05 19.32 -8.15
N LEU A 103 6.32 20.58 -8.53
CA LEU A 103 5.28 21.56 -8.87
C LEU A 103 5.16 21.67 -10.40
N VAL A 104 3.93 21.79 -10.89
CA VAL A 104 3.66 22.10 -12.29
C VAL A 104 4.14 23.54 -12.56
N GLN A 105 5.15 23.70 -13.40
CA GLN A 105 5.74 25.01 -13.69
C GLN A 105 5.00 25.75 -14.81
N SER A 106 4.56 25.03 -15.84
CA SER A 106 3.85 25.60 -16.98
C SER A 106 2.94 24.57 -17.63
N LYS A 107 1.95 25.06 -18.40
CA LYS A 107 1.05 24.25 -19.21
C LYS A 107 0.88 24.92 -20.57
N ILE A 108 1.22 24.21 -21.63
CA ILE A 108 1.13 24.68 -23.02
C ILE A 108 0.10 23.81 -23.74
N THR A 109 -0.78 24.44 -24.52
CA THR A 109 -1.79 23.73 -25.31
C THR A 109 -1.30 23.67 -26.75
N ASN A 110 -1.28 22.48 -27.36
CA ASN A 110 -0.70 22.24 -28.69
C ASN A 110 0.75 22.72 -28.81
N PRO A 111 1.67 22.13 -28.02
CA PRO A 111 3.08 22.48 -28.05
C PRO A 111 3.77 22.14 -29.38
#